data_AF-A0A1F7JKN7-F1
#
_entry.id   AF-A0A1F7JKN7-F1
#
_cell.length_a   1.000
_cell.length_b   1.000
_cell.length_c   1.000
_cell.angle_alpha   90.00
_cell.angle_beta   90.00
_cell.angle_gamma   90.00
#
_symmetry.space_group_name_H-M   'P 1'
#
loop_
_entity.id
_entity.type
_entity.pdbx_description
1 polymer ?
#
loop_
_entity_poly.entity_id
_entity_poly.type
_entity_poly.pdbx_seq_one_letter_code
_entity_poly.pdbx_strand_id
1 'polypeptide(L)'
;MKIIFTNNALNKIHQDNLSKEILYETITNSHQVSPGREPGVNQYRRNWDFGTVTAIAKRTDRGEILVITCFAKYNDPKFYRTQIPKAKKPPFFERILLAFLKRLGL
;
A
#
# COMPACT_ATOMS: atom_id res chain seq x y z
N MET A 1 -23.67 1.61 4.91
CA MET A 1 -22.51 1.67 5.85
C MET A 1 -21.43 2.50 5.19
N LYS A 2 -20.87 3.52 5.87
CA LYS A 2 -19.86 4.42 5.28
C LYS A 2 -18.45 3.94 5.62
N ILE A 3 -17.58 3.87 4.62
CA ILE A 3 -16.16 3.51 4.76
C ILE A 3 -15.31 4.76 4.53
N ILE A 4 -14.42 5.05 5.47
CA ILE A 4 -13.51 6.20 5.45
C ILE A 4 -12.08 5.67 5.34
N PHE A 5 -11.30 6.21 4.41
CA PHE A 5 -9.90 5.82 4.22
C PHE A 5 -8.99 6.88 4.84
N THR A 6 -8.04 6.45 5.67
CA THR A 6 -6.95 7.31 6.13
C THR A 6 -5.97 7.60 4.98
N ASN A 7 -5.17 8.66 5.10
CA ASN A 7 -4.11 8.96 4.14
C ASN A 7 -3.12 7.80 3.97
N ASN A 8 -2.82 7.08 5.05
CA ASN A 8 -1.97 5.90 4.99
C ASN A 8 -2.60 4.78 4.15
N ALA A 9 -3.89 4.50 4.35
CA ALA A 9 -4.61 3.54 3.50
C ALA A 9 -4.65 3.99 2.04
N LEU A 10 -4.93 5.27 1.75
CA LEU A 10 -4.92 5.80 0.38
C LEU A 10 -3.55 5.66 -0.31
N ASN A 11 -2.47 5.94 0.41
CA ASN A 11 -1.12 5.75 -0.11
C ASN A 11 -0.83 4.29 -0.44
N LYS A 12 -1.30 3.35 0.40
CA LYS A 12 -1.14 1.91 0.16
C LYS A 12 -1.97 1.42 -1.01
N ILE A 13 -3.20 1.90 -1.15
CA ILE A 13 -4.06 1.63 -2.32
C ILE A 13 -3.33 2.02 -3.61
N HIS A 14 -2.74 3.22 -3.64
CA HIS A 14 -2.00 3.70 -4.80
C HIS A 14 -0.69 2.92 -5.04
N GLN A 15 0.08 2.62 -3.98
CA GLN A 15 1.32 1.84 -4.10
C GLN A 15 1.08 0.44 -4.64
N ASP A 16 0.01 -0.20 -4.19
CA ASP A 16 -0.33 -1.57 -4.55
C ASP A 16 -1.20 -1.63 -5.81
N ASN A 17 -1.53 -0.51 -6.49
CA ASN A 17 -2.49 -0.46 -7.61
C ASN A 17 -3.84 -1.14 -7.31
N LEU A 18 -4.30 -1.05 -6.06
CA LEU A 18 -5.61 -1.53 -5.67
C LEU A 18 -6.68 -0.48 -5.97
N SER A 19 -7.91 -0.93 -6.21
CA SER A 19 -9.07 -0.04 -6.28
C SER A 19 -9.74 0.09 -4.92
N LYS A 20 -10.49 1.19 -4.71
CA LYS A 20 -11.24 1.39 -3.46
C LYS A 20 -12.38 0.37 -3.34
N GLU A 21 -12.92 -0.06 -4.48
CA GLU A 21 -13.99 -1.05 -4.61
C GLU A 21 -13.52 -2.41 -4.09
N ILE A 22 -12.29 -2.84 -4.41
CA ILE A 22 -11.70 -4.09 -3.91
C ILE A 22 -11.61 -4.07 -2.37
N LEU A 23 -11.22 -2.94 -1.78
CA LEU A 23 -11.18 -2.83 -0.31
C LEU A 23 -12.56 -2.79 0.32
N TYR A 24 -13.52 -2.13 -0.33
CA TYR A 24 -14.91 -2.16 0.09
C TYR A 24 -15.40 -3.60 0.15
N GLU A 25 -15.19 -4.37 -0.93
CA GLU A 25 -15.59 -5.76 -1.01
C GLU A 25 -14.83 -6.68 -0.06
N THR A 26 -13.56 -6.37 0.23
CA THR A 26 -12.76 -7.10 1.22
C THR A 26 -13.30 -6.92 2.63
N ILE A 27 -13.84 -5.74 2.95
CA ILE A 27 -14.41 -5.46 4.27
C ILE A 27 -15.83 -6.02 4.40
N THR A 28 -16.66 -5.92 3.35
CA THR A 28 -18.05 -6.39 3.41
C THR A 28 -18.17 -7.91 3.26
N ASN A 29 -17.35 -8.52 2.42
CA ASN A 29 -17.42 -9.93 2.06
C ASN A 29 -16.08 -10.64 2.35
N SER A 30 -15.52 -10.40 3.54
CA SER A 30 -14.27 -11.04 3.98
C SER A 30 -14.44 -12.54 4.13
N HIS A 31 -13.43 -13.33 3.71
CA HIS A 31 -13.38 -14.76 4.00
C HIS A 31 -12.95 -15.02 5.46
N GLN A 32 -12.11 -14.12 6.00
CA GLN A 32 -11.59 -14.23 7.35
C GLN A 32 -11.58 -12.86 8.02
N VAL A 33 -12.04 -12.82 9.27
CA VAL A 33 -11.93 -11.66 10.15
C VAL A 33 -11.12 -12.07 11.37
N SER A 34 -10.06 -11.34 11.66
CA SER A 34 -9.25 -11.57 12.86
C SER A 34 -9.09 -10.27 13.66
N PRO A 35 -8.99 -10.34 14.99
CA PRO A 35 -8.70 -9.15 15.78
C PRO A 35 -7.33 -8.58 15.39
N GLY A 36 -7.25 -7.26 15.34
CA GLY A 36 -6.01 -6.53 15.17
C GLY A 36 -5.21 -6.45 16.48
N ARG A 37 -4.03 -5.85 16.40
CA ARG A 37 -3.16 -5.65 17.57
C ARG A 37 -3.76 -4.65 18.59
N GLU A 38 -4.48 -3.66 18.09
CA GLU A 38 -5.10 -2.61 18.89
C GLU A 38 -6.57 -2.93 19.18
N PRO A 39 -7.08 -2.57 20.38
CA PRO A 39 -8.49 -2.78 20.73
C PRO A 39 -9.46 -2.12 19.73
N GLY A 40 -10.46 -2.90 19.29
CA GLY A 40 -11.49 -2.46 18.35
C GLY A 40 -11.03 -2.38 16.89
N VAL A 41 -9.76 -2.72 16.60
CA VAL A 41 -9.27 -2.88 15.23
C VAL A 41 -9.49 -4.33 14.80
N ASN A 42 -10.01 -4.52 13.59
CA ASN A 42 -10.15 -5.81 12.94
C ASN A 42 -9.36 -5.85 11.63
N GLN A 43 -8.88 -7.04 11.30
CA GLN A 43 -8.27 -7.36 10.02
C GLN A 43 -9.24 -8.18 9.21
N TYR A 44 -9.59 -7.67 8.03
CA TYR A 44 -10.46 -8.32 7.06
C TYR A 44 -9.59 -8.85 5.94
N ARG A 45 -9.63 -10.16 5.71
CA ARG A 45 -8.86 -10.81 4.66
C ARG A 45 -9.79 -11.45 3.65
N ARG A 46 -9.49 -11.23 2.38
CA ARG A 46 -10.17 -11.87 1.26
C ARG A 46 -9.15 -12.35 0.23
N ASN A 47 -9.41 -13.54 -0.31
CA ASN A 47 -8.63 -14.11 -1.41
C ASN A 47 -9.35 -13.78 -2.71
N TRP A 48 -8.59 -13.26 -3.65
CA TRP A 48 -8.96 -12.95 -5.02
C TRP A 48 -8.12 -13.79 -5.97
N ASP A 49 -8.52 -13.87 -7.23
CA ASP A 49 -7.77 -14.63 -8.25
C ASP A 49 -6.33 -14.12 -8.40
N PHE A 50 -6.14 -12.80 -8.27
CA PHE A 50 -4.82 -12.16 -8.36
C PHE A 50 -3.98 -12.25 -7.07
N GLY A 51 -4.57 -12.58 -5.92
CA GLY A 51 -3.87 -12.57 -4.64
C GLY A 51 -4.76 -12.38 -3.42
N THR A 52 -4.13 -12.20 -2.26
CA THR A 52 -4.83 -11.96 -1.00
C THR A 52 -4.79 -10.46 -0.66
N VAL A 53 -5.96 -9.88 -0.40
CA VAL A 53 -6.09 -8.51 0.09
C VAL A 53 -6.44 -8.55 1.58
N THR A 54 -5.71 -7.77 2.37
CA THR A 54 -5.97 -7.58 3.79
C THR A 54 -6.24 -6.10 4.06
N ALA A 55 -7.40 -5.79 4.63
CA ALA A 55 -7.77 -4.46 5.09
C ALA A 55 -7.77 -4.43 6.61
N ILE A 56 -7.10 -3.44 7.21
CA ILE A 56 -7.11 -3.23 8.65
C ILE A 56 -7.98 -2.02 8.93
N ALA A 57 -9.05 -2.21 9.68
CA ALA A 57 -10.03 -1.18 9.93
C ALA A 57 -10.56 -1.18 11.36
N LYS A 58 -11.00 -0.02 11.83
CA LYS A 58 -11.62 0.18 13.13
C LYS A 58 -13.04 0.70 12.94
N ARG A 59 -13.98 0.18 13.73
CA ARG A 59 -15.33 0.77 13.79
C ARG A 59 -15.28 2.00 14.70
N THR A 60 -15.80 3.11 14.20
CA THR A 60 -15.95 4.35 14.97
C THR A 60 -17.23 4.32 15.82
N ASP A 61 -17.32 5.20 16.80
CA ASP A 61 -18.50 5.33 17.68
C ASP A 61 -19.76 5.75 16.90
N ARG A 62 -19.58 6.36 15.72
CA ARG A 62 -20.65 6.75 14.79
C ARG A 62 -21.09 5.60 13.86
N GLY A 63 -20.50 4.41 14.00
CA GLY A 63 -20.79 3.25 13.15
C GLY A 63 -20.12 3.26 11.77
N GLU A 64 -19.27 4.25 11.48
CA GLU A 64 -18.43 4.29 10.27
C GLU A 64 -17.25 3.33 10.40
N ILE A 65 -16.78 2.77 9.29
CA ILE A 65 -15.56 1.94 9.25
C ILE A 65 -14.39 2.81 8.80
N LEU A 66 -13.40 2.99 9.66
CA LEU A 66 -12.16 3.69 9.38
C LEU A 66 -11.08 2.70 8.95
N VAL A 67 -10.66 2.75 7.68
CA VAL A 67 -9.58 1.94 7.13
C VAL A 67 -8.24 2.59 7.44
N ILE A 68 -7.45 1.92 8.28
CA ILE A 68 -6.16 2.39 8.79
C ILE A 68 -5.04 2.08 7.80
N THR A 69 -5.04 0.85 7.26
CA THR A 69 -4.05 0.41 6.28
C THR A 69 -4.60 -0.76 5.48
N CYS A 70 -3.98 -1.04 4.34
CA CYS A 70 -4.26 -2.22 3.53
C CYS A 70 -2.96 -2.82 2.97
N PHE A 71 -3.05 -4.08 2.59
CA PHE A 71 -1.97 -4.83 1.97
C PHE A 71 -2.53 -5.75 0.88
N ALA A 72 -1.87 -5.76 -0.28
CA ALA A 72 -2.06 -6.82 -1.27
C ALA A 72 -0.85 -7.77 -1.27
N LYS A 73 -1.11 -9.07 -1.18
CA LYS A 73 -0.13 -10.11 -1.48
C LYS A 73 -0.52 -10.75 -2.80
N TYR A 74 0.18 -10.39 -3.87
CA TYR A 74 -0.07 -10.91 -5.21
C TYR A 74 0.47 -12.33 -5.37
N ASN A 75 -0.23 -13.16 -6.13
CA ASN A 75 0.19 -14.53 -6.44
C ASN A 75 1.32 -14.56 -7.49
N ASP A 76 1.37 -13.56 -8.39
CA ASP A 76 2.36 -13.47 -9.46
C ASP A 76 3.34 -12.29 -9.22
N PRO A 77 4.66 -12.49 -9.35
CA PRO A 77 5.67 -11.43 -9.29
C PRO A 77 5.41 -10.24 -10.22
N LYS A 78 4.64 -10.41 -11.31
CA LYS A 78 4.31 -9.32 -12.26
C LYS A 78 3.56 -8.15 -11.63
N PHE A 79 2.81 -8.38 -10.55
CA PHE A 79 2.04 -7.35 -9.86
C PHE A 79 2.82 -6.62 -8.76
N TYR A 80 3.98 -7.15 -8.34
CA TYR A 80 4.89 -6.49 -7.39
C TYR A 80 5.73 -5.39 -8.06
N ARG A 81 5.27 -4.80 -9.16
CA ARG A 81 5.93 -3.63 -9.76
C ARG A 81 5.68 -2.41 -8.87
N THR A 82 6.34 -2.40 -7.72
CA THR A 82 6.69 -1.17 -7.02
C THR A 82 7.38 -0.32 -8.07
N GLN A 83 6.79 0.82 -8.41
CA GLN A 83 7.52 1.91 -9.02
C GLN A 83 8.52 2.38 -7.96
N ILE A 84 9.57 1.61 -7.73
CA ILE A 84 10.78 2.14 -7.12
C ILE A 84 11.11 3.30 -8.07
N PRO A 85 11.10 4.56 -7.60
CA PRO A 85 11.57 5.63 -8.45
C PRO A 85 12.97 5.21 -8.83
N LYS A 86 13.18 4.79 -10.08
CA LYS A 86 14.50 4.48 -10.59
C LYS A 86 15.28 5.73 -10.27
N ALA A 87 16.23 5.66 -9.32
CA ALA A 87 17.13 6.77 -9.07
C ALA A 87 17.63 7.16 -10.45
N LYS A 88 17.25 8.37 -10.91
CA LYS A 88 17.60 8.84 -12.25
C LYS A 88 19.12 8.75 -12.26
N LYS A 89 19.65 7.79 -13.03
CA LYS A 89 21.09 7.68 -13.21
C LYS A 89 21.51 9.06 -13.72
N PRO A 90 22.42 9.76 -13.02
CA PRO A 90 22.80 11.09 -13.43
C PRO A 90 23.28 11.01 -14.89
N PRO A 91 22.86 11.94 -15.77
CA PRO A 91 23.31 11.97 -17.16
C PRO A 91 24.83 11.89 -17.23
N PHE A 92 25.35 11.33 -18.33
CA PHE A 92 26.79 11.05 -18.49
C PHE A 92 27.69 12.25 -18.14
N PHE A 93 27.25 13.46 -18.46
CA PHE A 93 27.93 14.71 -18.13
C PHE A 93 28.04 14.99 -16.63
N GLU A 94 27.02 14.71 -15.83
CA GLU A 94 27.07 14.87 -14.37
C GLU A 94 28.06 13.88 -13.74
N ARG A 95 28.19 12.67 -14.30
CA ARG A 95 29.20 11.69 -13.83
C ARG A 95 30.63 12.15 -14.12
N ILE A 96 30.85 12.80 -15.26
CA ILE A 96 32.15 13.37 -15.60
C ILE A 96 32.46 14.58 -14.70
N LEU A 97 31.50 15.46 -14.48
CA LEU A 97 31.66 16.62 -13.61
C LEU A 97 31.99 16.20 -12.17
N LEU A 98 31.24 15.23 -11.62
CA LEU A 98 31.51 14.68 -10.29
C LEU A 98 32.87 13.98 -10.20
N ALA A 99 33.30 13.28 -11.25
CA ALA A 99 34.62 12.68 -11.31
C ALA A 99 35.74 13.73 -11.37
N PHE A 100 35.50 14.85 -12.06
CA PHE A 100 36.44 15.96 -12.15
C PHE A 100 36.55 16.72 -10.82
N LEU A 101 35.42 17.01 -10.17
CA LEU A 101 35.37 17.66 -8.86
C LEU A 101 36.06 16.82 -7.77
N LYS A 102 35.84 15.50 -7.76
CA LYS A 102 36.55 14.58 -6.85
C LYS A 102 38.07 14.58 -7.04
N ARG A 103 38.54 14.85 -8.26
CA ARG A 103 39.97 14.89 -8.57
C ARG A 103 40.63 16.23 -8.16
N LEU A 104 39.82 17.27 -7.97
CA LEU A 104 40.23 18.59 -7.48
C LEU A 104 40.13 18.75 -5.95
N GLY A 105 39.71 17.70 -5.22
CA GLY A 105 39.74 17.68 -3.76
C GLY A 105 38.67 18.53 -3.06
N LEU A 106 37.53 18.76 -3.72
CA LEU A 106 36.31 19.31 -3.13
C LEU A 106 35.35 18.20 -2.68
#